data_AF-A0A1B1BPS3-F1
#
_entry.id   AF-A0A1B1BPS3-F1
#
_cell.length_a   1.000
_cell.length_b   1.000
_cell.length_c   1.000
_cell.angle_alpha   90.00
_cell.angle_beta   90.00
_cell.angle_gamma   90.00
#
_symmetry.space_group_name_H-M   'P 1'
#
loop_
_entity.id
_entity.type
_entity.pdbx_description
1 polymer ?
#
loop_
_entity_poly.entity_id
_entity_poly.type
_entity_poly.pdbx_seq_one_letter_code
_entity_poly.pdbx_strand_id
1 'polypeptide(L)'
;MLISAIVLMFSGILVVVISERAASGRLGINSLAGIRTSALMASEAAWTAGHRAARIPLGLAGVVLFLAGGVALAFRLGEPATGAIVLSAAVASVVLIVIAAVVATPAANRALVDDLAAE
;
A
#
# COMPACT_ATOMS: atom_id res chain seq x y z
N MET A 1 12.83 -2.42 21.21
CA MET A 1 11.92 -2.60 20.05
C MET A 1 10.53 -1.94 20.15
N LEU A 2 10.16 -1.27 21.25
CA LEU A 2 8.83 -0.65 21.41
C LEU A 2 8.52 0.44 20.35
N ILE A 3 9.51 1.28 20.05
CA ILE A 3 9.41 2.33 19.02
C ILE A 3 9.10 1.70 17.65
N SER A 4 9.77 0.59 17.31
CA SER A 4 9.56 -0.12 16.05
C SER A 4 8.12 -0.60 15.90
N ALA A 5 7.50 -1.12 16.97
CA ALA A 5 6.11 -1.56 16.97
C ALA A 5 5.14 -0.40 16.74
N ILE A 6 5.40 0.75 17.37
CA ILE A 6 4.61 1.98 17.17
C ILE A 6 4.74 2.47 15.72
N VAL A 7 5.97 2.53 15.19
CA VAL A 7 6.24 2.92 13.80
C VAL A 7 5.54 1.99 12.81
N LEU A 8 5.55 0.69 13.07
CA LEU A 8 4.87 -0.30 12.23
C LEU A 8 3.35 -0.02 12.20
N MET A 9 2.78 0.24 13.37
CA MET A 9 1.35 0.51 13.50
C MET A 9 0.93 1.75 12.70
N PHE A 10 1.65 2.87 12.84
CA PHE A 10 1.38 4.08 12.09
C PHE A 10 1.68 3.94 10.58
N SER A 11 2.69 3.17 10.21
CA SER A 11 2.98 2.86 8.80
C SER A 11 1.82 2.10 8.17
N GLY A 12 1.23 1.15 8.90
CA GLY A 12 0.04 0.44 8.47
C GLY A 12 -1.14 1.36 8.17
N ILE A 13 -1.44 2.28 9.09
CA ILE A 13 -2.47 3.30 8.90
C ILE A 13 -2.17 4.14 7.65
N LEU A 14 -0.93 4.61 7.52
CA LEU A 14 -0.51 5.48 6.41
C LEU A 14 -0.67 4.78 5.06
N VAL A 15 -0.29 3.51 4.95
CA VAL A 15 -0.45 2.70 3.73
C VAL A 15 -1.93 2.61 3.34
N VAL A 16 -2.83 2.29 4.29
CA VAL A 16 -4.27 2.21 4.02
C VAL A 16 -4.81 3.56 3.58
N VAL A 17 -4.49 4.64 4.31
CA VAL A 17 -5.01 5.98 4.01
C VAL A 17 -4.55 6.45 2.64
N ILE A 18 -3.26 6.32 2.31
CA ILE A 18 -2.74 6.70 0.99
C ILE A 18 -3.40 5.89 -0.11
N SER A 19 -3.53 4.57 0.08
CA SER A 19 -4.16 3.68 -0.90
C SER A 19 -5.62 4.08 -1.18
N GLU A 20 -6.42 4.30 -0.13
CA GLU A 20 -7.82 4.70 -0.25
C GLU A 20 -7.97 6.09 -0.88
N ARG A 21 -7.11 7.05 -0.53
CA ARG A 21 -7.13 8.39 -1.12
C ARG A 21 -6.76 8.36 -2.60
N ALA A 22 -5.79 7.55 -3.01
CA ALA A 22 -5.44 7.39 -4.41
C ALA A 22 -6.53 6.65 -5.21
N ALA A 23 -7.10 5.57 -4.64
CA ALA A 23 -8.17 4.80 -5.27
C ALA A 23 -9.49 5.58 -5.44
N SER A 24 -9.74 6.55 -4.56
CA SER A 24 -10.90 7.46 -4.63
C SER A 24 -10.64 8.71 -5.50
N GLY A 25 -9.45 8.87 -6.08
CA GLY A 25 -9.07 10.05 -6.87
C GLY A 25 -8.86 11.32 -6.03
N ARG A 26 -8.91 11.23 -4.70
CA ARG A 26 -8.67 12.36 -3.78
C ARG A 26 -7.20 12.71 -3.63
N LEU A 27 -6.32 11.75 -3.93
CA LEU A 27 -4.88 11.94 -4.06
C LEU A 27 -4.56 11.73 -5.54
N GLY A 28 -4.30 12.81 -6.27
CA GLY A 28 -3.92 12.76 -7.69
C GLY A 28 -2.47 12.34 -7.90
N ILE A 29 -2.03 12.36 -9.16
CA ILE A 29 -0.67 12.02 -9.55
C ILE A 29 0.33 12.93 -8.81
N ASN A 30 1.33 12.32 -8.16
CA ASN A 30 2.33 13.04 -7.40
C ASN A 30 3.64 12.27 -7.33
N SER A 31 4.71 12.95 -6.88
CA SER A 31 6.06 12.38 -6.79
C SER A 31 6.37 11.72 -5.44
N LEU A 32 5.46 11.73 -4.46
CA LEU A 32 5.76 11.35 -3.07
C LEU A 32 5.12 10.02 -2.64
N ALA A 33 3.86 9.78 -3.00
CA ALA A 33 3.01 8.74 -2.41
C ALA A 33 2.20 8.00 -3.47
N GLY A 34 1.97 6.70 -3.23
CA GLY A 34 1.25 5.80 -4.13
C GLY A 34 2.17 4.93 -5.00
N ILE A 35 1.57 4.12 -5.87
CA ILE A 35 2.28 3.30 -6.85
C ILE A 35 2.61 4.19 -8.06
N ARG A 36 3.91 4.30 -8.37
CA ARG A 36 4.44 5.26 -9.35
C ARG A 36 5.11 4.55 -10.53
N THR A 37 4.38 3.66 -11.19
CA THR A 37 4.84 3.13 -12.48
C THR A 37 4.53 4.14 -13.58
N SER A 38 5.26 4.06 -14.70
CA SER A 38 5.05 4.97 -15.84
C SER A 38 3.60 4.98 -16.33
N ALA A 39 2.95 3.80 -16.34
CA ALA A 39 1.54 3.67 -16.70
C ALA A 39 0.59 4.44 -15.77
N LEU A 40 0.79 4.35 -14.44
CA LEU A 40 -0.07 5.04 -13.48
C LEU A 40 0.11 6.56 -13.51
N MET A 41 1.30 7.04 -13.87
CA MET A 41 1.61 8.47 -13.92
C MET A 41 1.25 9.14 -15.25
N ALA A 42 0.72 8.40 -16.22
CA ALA A 42 0.43 8.92 -17.56
C ALA A 42 -0.89 9.72 -17.62
N SER A 43 -1.90 9.35 -16.84
CA SER A 43 -3.18 10.09 -16.76
C SER A 43 -3.89 9.84 -15.43
N GLU A 44 -4.77 10.76 -15.02
CA GLU A 44 -5.55 10.63 -13.78
C GLU A 44 -6.51 9.42 -13.80
N ALA A 45 -7.02 9.08 -14.99
CA ALA A 45 -7.82 7.88 -15.19
C ALA A 45 -7.00 6.60 -14.91
N ALA A 46 -5.78 6.53 -15.45
CA ALA A 46 -4.85 5.43 -15.24
C ALA A 46 -4.39 5.33 -13.78
N TRP A 47 -4.09 6.47 -13.15
CA TRP A 47 -3.77 6.58 -11.73
C TRP A 47 -4.85 5.96 -10.85
N THR A 48 -6.10 6.39 -11.05
CA THR A 48 -7.22 5.94 -10.21
C THR A 48 -7.57 4.49 -10.49
N ALA A 49 -7.55 4.05 -11.75
CA ALA A 49 -7.79 2.66 -12.14
C ALA A 49 -6.75 1.70 -11.53
N GLY A 50 -5.46 2.04 -11.63
CA GLY A 50 -4.37 1.27 -11.04
C GLY A 50 -4.50 1.17 -9.52
N HIS A 51 -4.77 2.28 -8.82
CA HIS A 51 -4.94 2.28 -7.37
C HIS A 51 -6.20 1.55 -6.90
N ARG A 52 -7.31 1.58 -7.67
CA ARG A 52 -8.49 0.75 -7.38
C ARG A 52 -8.17 -0.75 -7.47
N ALA A 53 -7.40 -1.17 -8.47
CA ALA A 53 -6.97 -2.56 -8.58
C ALA A 53 -6.02 -2.98 -7.44
N ALA A 54 -5.15 -2.07 -6.99
CA ALA A 54 -4.22 -2.27 -5.87
C ALA A 54 -4.85 -2.13 -4.48
N ARG A 55 -6.12 -1.74 -4.37
CA ARG A 55 -6.77 -1.38 -3.09
C ARG A 55 -6.72 -2.50 -2.06
N ILE A 56 -7.11 -3.72 -2.46
CA ILE A 56 -7.13 -4.89 -1.56
C ILE A 56 -5.71 -5.26 -1.08
N PRO A 57 -4.72 -5.51 -1.96
CA PRO A 57 -3.39 -5.90 -1.50
C PRO A 57 -2.70 -4.81 -0.65
N LEU A 58 -2.87 -3.52 -0.96
CA LEU A 58 -2.37 -2.44 -0.10
C LEU A 58 -3.11 -2.35 1.23
N GLY A 59 -4.43 -2.55 1.24
CA GLY A 59 -5.23 -2.64 2.46
C GLY A 59 -4.74 -3.76 3.38
N LEU A 60 -4.51 -4.95 2.83
CA LEU A 60 -3.94 -6.09 3.57
C LEU A 60 -2.54 -5.79 4.09
N ALA A 61 -1.68 -5.16 3.28
CA ALA A 61 -0.33 -4.76 3.72
C ALA A 61 -0.42 -3.83 4.94
N GLY A 62 -1.28 -2.82 4.89
CA GLY A 62 -1.47 -1.90 6.00
C GLY A 62 -2.04 -2.57 7.26
N VAL A 63 -3.01 -3.48 7.11
CA VAL A 63 -3.60 -4.25 8.21
C VAL A 63 -2.55 -5.15 8.88
N VAL A 64 -1.71 -5.83 8.10
CA VAL A 64 -0.63 -6.69 8.63
C VAL A 64 0.34 -5.87 9.49
N LEU A 65 0.80 -4.71 9.01
CA LEU A 65 1.67 -3.81 9.77
C LEU A 65 0.99 -3.32 11.06
N PHE A 66 -0.27 -2.90 10.96
CA PHE A 66 -1.05 -2.39 12.09
C PHE A 66 -1.21 -3.44 13.19
N LEU A 67 -1.66 -4.64 12.81
CA LEU A 67 -1.89 -5.73 13.76
C LEU A 67 -0.58 -6.23 14.38
N ALA A 68 0.50 -6.36 13.60
CA ALA A 68 1.79 -6.77 14.14
C ALA A 68 2.34 -5.80 15.19
N GLY A 69 2.27 -4.48 14.91
CA GLY A 69 2.63 -3.45 15.88
C GLY A 69 1.73 -3.47 17.11
N GLY A 70 0.41 -3.60 16.91
CA GLY A 70 -0.58 -3.67 17.99
C GLY A 70 -0.38 -4.89 18.89
N VAL A 71 -0.14 -6.08 18.33
CA VAL A 71 0.13 -7.32 19.08
C VAL A 71 1.39 -7.17 19.92
N ALA A 72 2.49 -6.65 19.34
CA ALA A 72 3.73 -6.45 20.07
C ALA A 72 3.54 -5.54 21.30
N LEU A 73 2.76 -4.46 21.16
CA LEU A 73 2.47 -3.52 22.24
C LEU A 73 1.49 -4.08 23.27
N ALA A 74 0.38 -4.66 22.83
CA ALA A 74 -0.69 -5.16 23.70
C ALA A 74 -0.21 -6.29 24.61
N PHE A 75 0.60 -7.20 24.09
CA PHE A 75 1.11 -8.36 24.83
C PHE A 75 2.49 -8.12 25.46
N ARG A 76 3.07 -6.92 25.31
CA ARG A 76 4.40 -6.56 25.84
C ARG A 76 5.45 -7.63 25.54
N LEU A 77 5.53 -8.02 24.27
CA LEU A 77 6.43 -9.10 23.84
C LEU A 77 7.89 -8.77 24.21
N GLY A 78 8.66 -9.80 24.56
CA GLY A 78 10.11 -9.65 24.75
C GLY A 78 10.82 -9.22 23.46
N GLU A 79 12.04 -8.74 23.58
CA GLU A 79 12.83 -8.21 22.45
C GLU A 79 12.97 -9.20 21.27
N PRO A 80 13.31 -10.49 21.47
CA PRO A 80 13.41 -11.44 20.35
C PRO A 80 12.08 -11.66 19.62
N ALA A 81 10.99 -11.79 20.37
CA ALA A 81 9.65 -11.99 19.82
C ALA A 81 9.17 -10.73 19.07
N THR A 82 9.46 -9.55 19.61
CA THR A 82 9.14 -8.28 18.95
C THR A 82 9.92 -8.11 17.64
N GLY A 83 11.22 -8.46 17.63
CA GLY A 83 12.02 -8.44 16.41
C GLY A 83 11.46 -9.37 15.33
N ALA A 84 11.10 -10.60 15.70
CA ALA A 84 10.57 -11.59 14.77
C ALA A 84 9.22 -11.17 14.16
N ILE A 85 8.28 -10.65 14.97
CA ILE A 85 6.97 -10.21 14.46
C ILE A 85 7.10 -8.96 13.58
N VAL A 86 7.96 -8.00 13.95
CA VAL A 86 8.22 -6.80 13.14
C VAL A 86 8.81 -7.17 11.78
N LEU A 87 9.83 -8.03 11.76
CA LEU A 87 10.49 -8.45 10.53
C LEU A 87 9.54 -9.23 9.61
N SER A 88 8.82 -10.21 10.16
CA SER A 88 7.87 -11.01 9.37
C SER A 88 6.72 -10.19 8.81
N ALA A 89 6.16 -9.26 9.58
CA ALA A 89 5.12 -8.34 9.11
C ALA A 89 5.65 -7.38 8.04
N ALA A 90 6.87 -6.86 8.19
CA ALA A 90 7.50 -6.02 7.18
C ALA A 90 7.68 -6.77 5.85
N VAL A 91 8.21 -7.99 5.90
CA VAL A 91 8.38 -8.84 4.70
C VAL A 91 7.05 -9.14 4.04
N ALA A 92 6.05 -9.58 4.81
CA ALA A 92 4.70 -9.87 4.29
C ALA A 92 4.09 -8.62 3.62
N SER A 93 4.26 -7.45 4.22
CA SER A 93 3.73 -6.19 3.68
C SER A 93 4.45 -5.76 2.40
N VAL A 94 5.77 -5.94 2.32
CA VAL A 94 6.52 -5.69 1.08
C VAL A 94 6.04 -6.61 -0.04
N VAL A 95 5.82 -7.91 0.23
CA VAL A 95 5.27 -8.85 -0.76
C VAL A 95 3.90 -8.38 -1.25
N LEU A 96 3.00 -7.96 -0.34
CA LEU A 96 1.69 -7.45 -0.69
C LEU A 96 1.75 -6.14 -1.49
N ILE A 97 2.69 -5.24 -1.18
CA ILE A 97 2.92 -4.00 -1.95
C ILE A 97 3.44 -4.33 -3.36
N VAL A 98 4.32 -5.33 -3.51
CA VAL A 98 4.78 -5.80 -4.82
C VAL A 98 3.61 -6.38 -5.61
N ILE A 99 2.78 -7.22 -5.00
CA ILE A 99 1.55 -7.75 -5.62
C ILE A 99 0.65 -6.58 -6.07
N ALA A 100 0.46 -5.57 -5.22
CA ALA A 100 -0.31 -4.39 -5.55
C ALA A 100 0.24 -3.66 -6.80
N ALA A 101 1.56 -3.48 -6.91
CA ALA A 101 2.18 -2.87 -8.07
C ALA A 101 2.00 -3.70 -9.36
N VAL A 102 2.10 -5.03 -9.23
CA VAL A 102 1.88 -5.97 -10.35
C VAL A 102 0.46 -5.91 -10.87
N VAL A 103 -0.56 -5.83 -9.99
CA VAL A 103 -1.96 -5.75 -10.42
C VAL A 103 -2.39 -4.35 -10.85
N ALA A 104 -1.74 -3.30 -10.33
CA ALA A 104 -2.05 -1.92 -10.68
C ALA A 104 -1.69 -1.58 -12.13
N THR A 105 -0.53 -2.04 -12.59
CA THR A 105 0.02 -1.62 -13.90
C THR A 105 -0.84 -2.06 -15.08
N PRO A 106 -1.34 -3.30 -15.17
CA PRO A 106 -2.27 -3.70 -16.23
C PRO A 106 -3.59 -2.93 -16.20
N ALA A 107 -4.12 -2.62 -15.01
CA ALA A 107 -5.35 -1.84 -14.87
C ALA A 107 -5.16 -0.39 -15.36
N ALA A 108 -4.01 0.22 -15.05
CA ALA A 108 -3.64 1.53 -15.56
C ALA A 108 -3.50 1.52 -17.09
N ASN A 109 -2.80 0.53 -17.67
CA ASN A 109 -2.65 0.40 -19.12
C ASN A 109 -3.99 0.26 -19.85
N ARG A 110 -4.95 -0.49 -19.30
CA ARG A 110 -6.30 -0.60 -19.88
C ARG A 110 -7.01 0.75 -19.91
N ALA A 111 -6.95 1.48 -18.79
CA ALA A 111 -7.55 2.82 -18.72
C ALA A 111 -6.93 3.80 -19.73
N LEU A 112 -5.63 3.69 -20.01
CA LEU A 112 -4.98 4.50 -21.06
C LEU A 112 -5.50 4.14 -22.46
N VAL A 113 -5.70 2.85 -22.74
CA VAL A 113 -6.26 2.41 -24.04
C VAL A 113 -7.70 2.88 -24.21
N ASP A 114 -8.51 2.79 -23.14
CA ASP A 114 -9.89 3.26 -23.15
C ASP A 114 -9.98 4.78 -23.40
N ASP A 115 -9.04 5.55 -22.86
CA ASP A 115 -8.95 7.01 -23.05
C ASP A 115 -8.64 7.34 -24.52
N LEU A 116 -7.64 6.66 -25.11
CA LEU A 116 -7.27 6.83 -26.52
C LEU A 116 -8.37 6.41 -27.51
N ALA A 117 -9.23 5.47 -27.12
CA ALA A 117 -10.34 5.01 -27.96
C ALA A 117 -11.57 5.95 -27.88
N ALA A 118 -11.60 6.86 -26.90
CA ALA A 118 -12.68 7.84 -26.72
C ALA A 118 -12.41 9.19 -27.39
N GLU A 119 -11.18 9.42 -27.88
CA GLU A 119 -10.77 10.57 -28.71
C GLU A 119 -11.08 10.33 -30.21
#